data_AF-A0A7J8ZV59-F1
#
_entry.id   AF-A0A7J8ZV59-F1
#
_cell.length_a   1.000
_cell.length_b   1.000
_cell.length_c   1.000
_cell.angle_alpha   90.00
_cell.angle_beta   90.00
_cell.angle_gamma   90.00
#
_symmetry.space_group_name_H-M   'P 1'
#
loop_
_entity.id
_entity.type
_entity.pdbx_description
1 polymer ?
#
loop_
_entity_poly.entity_id
_entity_poly.type
_entity_poly.pdbx_seq_one_letter_code
_entity_poly.pdbx_strand_id
1 'polypeptide(L)'
;MDGYAFRLRILHERGLSLVNKEIGGDQMKRVSSADKMLFVRSQHASMINGLQFRYPIFGPVVRLAKRWLASHLFSACLAEEAAELLVAYLFLKPLPFNVPCSRITGFLRFLRLLAEHDWAFSPLVVDINGDLSQNDEKEIDDNFTQSRKAYEENTQNESKAMFLATAYDKASEAWTRCSPNPLELKRLAAYARSSASLLTKLILQNQTDSRGWECLLRTPLSLYDAVILLHGDRLPYPKRLLFTSELDQGIFLGGEGRHVAHGNASTCFHPFLLPSDMKGSSLEQLKTKLMVNFDPLRCFVGDVEKGFSNRLKLWYDSLGGDAIGLTWERSKKREREEEETDGKYPVDLLRNIGELGKGFVREVYLLKAPRLSS
;
A
#
# COMPACT_ATOMS: atom_id res chain seq x y z
N MET A 1 -11.70 -14.40 -27.90
CA MET A 1 -10.71 -14.21 -26.81
C MET A 1 -11.41 -13.41 -25.74
N ASP A 2 -11.59 -13.97 -24.55
CA ASP A 2 -12.41 -13.38 -23.48
C ASP A 2 -11.74 -12.21 -22.74
N GLY A 3 -10.66 -11.65 -23.30
CA GLY A 3 -9.99 -10.44 -22.81
C GLY A 3 -9.06 -10.64 -21.59
N TYR A 4 -8.80 -11.87 -21.16
CA TYR A 4 -7.89 -12.15 -20.04
C TYR A 4 -6.42 -12.20 -20.47
N ALA A 5 -5.53 -11.74 -19.58
CA ALA A 5 -4.08 -11.83 -19.74
C ALA A 5 -3.45 -12.51 -18.51
N PHE A 6 -2.54 -13.45 -18.74
CA PHE A 6 -1.87 -14.20 -17.68
C PHE A 6 -0.36 -14.01 -17.78
N ARG A 7 0.28 -13.80 -16.63
CA ARG A 7 1.74 -13.77 -16.52
C ARG A 7 2.23 -15.08 -15.94
N LEU A 8 2.87 -15.89 -16.77
CA LEU A 8 3.44 -17.17 -16.35
C LEU A 8 4.84 -16.95 -15.77
N ARG A 9 5.11 -17.57 -14.63
CA ARG A 9 6.43 -17.62 -13.98
C ARG A 9 6.71 -19.08 -13.62
N ILE A 10 7.93 -19.52 -13.85
CA ILE A 10 8.35 -20.89 -13.56
C ILE A 10 9.02 -20.89 -12.19
N LEU A 11 8.49 -21.67 -11.26
CA LEU A 11 9.10 -21.96 -9.97
C LEU A 11 9.51 -23.43 -9.96
N HIS A 12 10.74 -23.70 -9.58
CA HIS A 12 11.26 -25.07 -9.45
C HIS A 12 11.63 -25.33 -7.99
N GLU A 13 10.96 -26.28 -7.35
CA GLU A 13 11.07 -26.53 -5.90
C GLU A 13 12.50 -26.87 -5.44
N ARG A 14 13.30 -27.55 -6.27
CA ARG A 14 14.72 -27.81 -5.93
C ARG A 14 15.55 -26.53 -5.84
N GLY A 15 15.12 -25.45 -6.46
CA GLY A 15 15.76 -24.13 -6.34
C GLY A 15 15.67 -23.55 -4.92
N LEU A 16 14.69 -23.99 -4.11
CA LEU A 16 14.52 -23.56 -2.72
C LEU A 16 15.42 -24.37 -1.76
N SER A 17 15.64 -25.66 -2.04
CA SER A 17 16.39 -26.59 -1.16
C SER A 17 17.89 -26.68 -1.43
N LEU A 18 18.37 -26.27 -2.62
CA LEU A 18 19.80 -26.17 -2.94
C LEU A 18 20.58 -25.16 -2.07
N VAL A 19 19.92 -24.44 -1.18
CA VAL A 19 20.51 -23.38 -0.34
C VAL A 19 20.63 -23.76 1.14
N ASN A 20 19.81 -24.70 1.64
CA ASN A 20 19.90 -25.13 3.05
C ASN A 20 21.05 -26.14 3.31
N LYS A 21 21.77 -26.58 2.28
CA LYS A 21 22.83 -27.62 2.38
C LYS A 21 24.26 -27.11 2.36
N GLU A 22 24.52 -25.81 2.22
CA GLU A 22 25.88 -25.29 1.99
C GLU A 22 26.34 -24.27 3.05
N ILE A 23 26.48 -24.74 4.31
CA ILE A 23 27.19 -23.99 5.38
C ILE A 23 28.72 -24.17 5.26
N GLY A 24 29.23 -24.81 4.20
CA GLY A 24 30.67 -24.94 3.96
C GLY A 24 31.01 -24.99 2.48
N GLY A 25 31.32 -23.85 1.87
CA GLY A 25 31.80 -23.78 0.48
C GLY A 25 31.56 -22.42 -0.17
N ASP A 26 32.65 -21.76 -0.55
CA ASP A 26 32.75 -20.35 -0.95
C ASP A 26 32.22 -20.01 -2.36
N GLN A 27 30.96 -20.34 -2.69
CA GLN A 27 30.26 -19.75 -3.86
C GLN A 27 28.77 -19.53 -3.60
N MET A 28 28.40 -18.33 -3.13
CA MET A 28 27.02 -17.88 -2.91
C MET A 28 26.15 -17.93 -4.19
N LYS A 29 25.41 -19.01 -4.42
CA LYS A 29 24.18 -18.96 -5.26
C LYS A 29 23.00 -18.60 -4.36
N ARG A 30 22.84 -17.30 -4.10
CA ARG A 30 21.67 -16.75 -3.37
C ARG A 30 20.38 -17.12 -4.12
N VAL A 31 19.39 -17.70 -3.43
CA VAL A 31 18.01 -17.71 -3.95
C VAL A 31 17.65 -16.26 -4.32
N SER A 32 17.18 -16.03 -5.55
CA SER A 32 16.59 -14.74 -5.86
C SER A 32 15.42 -14.52 -4.90
N SER A 33 15.39 -13.39 -4.20
CA SER A 33 14.27 -13.02 -3.31
C SER A 33 12.89 -13.21 -3.98
N ALA A 34 12.85 -13.14 -5.31
CA ALA A 34 11.68 -13.41 -6.13
C ALA A 34 11.13 -14.85 -6.01
N ASP A 35 11.97 -15.89 -5.94
CA ASP A 35 11.50 -17.30 -5.90
C ASP A 35 10.89 -17.64 -4.55
N LYS A 36 11.52 -17.17 -3.46
CA LYS A 36 10.95 -17.26 -2.11
C LYS A 36 9.58 -16.58 -2.05
N MET A 37 9.48 -15.37 -2.60
CA MET A 37 8.23 -14.62 -2.64
C MET A 37 7.16 -15.33 -3.47
N LEU A 38 7.51 -15.94 -4.61
CA LEU A 38 6.57 -16.72 -5.41
C LEU A 38 6.03 -17.92 -4.65
N PHE A 39 6.89 -18.65 -3.94
CA PHE A 39 6.48 -19.80 -3.13
C PHE A 39 5.53 -19.41 -1.99
N VAL A 40 5.85 -18.32 -1.27
CA VAL A 40 4.99 -17.81 -0.19
C VAL A 40 3.65 -17.33 -0.75
N ARG A 41 3.64 -16.64 -1.89
CA ARG A 41 2.40 -16.25 -2.60
C ARG A 41 1.53 -17.44 -3.00
N SER A 42 2.12 -18.53 -3.48
CA SER A 42 1.34 -19.72 -3.83
C SER A 42 0.66 -20.36 -2.62
N GLN A 43 1.36 -20.42 -1.48
CA GLN A 43 0.77 -20.94 -0.24
C GLN A 43 -0.35 -20.03 0.26
N HIS A 44 -0.10 -18.72 0.31
CA HIS A 44 -1.09 -17.72 0.70
C HIS A 44 -2.35 -17.80 -0.16
N ALA A 45 -2.22 -17.79 -1.49
CA ALA A 45 -3.35 -17.84 -2.41
C ALA A 45 -4.20 -19.11 -2.23
N SER A 46 -3.55 -20.26 -2.00
CA SER A 46 -4.23 -21.52 -1.73
C SER A 46 -5.09 -21.46 -0.46
N MET A 47 -4.51 -20.96 0.64
CA MET A 47 -5.20 -20.87 1.93
C MET A 47 -6.37 -19.87 1.90
N ILE A 48 -6.14 -18.69 1.33
CA ILE A 48 -7.19 -17.65 1.20
C ILE A 48 -8.34 -18.14 0.33
N ASN A 49 -8.05 -18.87 -0.76
CA ASN A 49 -9.09 -19.46 -1.60
C ASN A 49 -9.94 -20.47 -0.81
N GLY A 50 -9.31 -21.33 0.01
CA GLY A 50 -10.03 -22.22 0.91
C GLY A 50 -10.94 -21.48 1.90
N LEU A 51 -10.45 -20.40 2.49
CA LEU A 51 -11.23 -19.58 3.42
C LEU A 51 -12.45 -18.92 2.75
N GLN A 52 -12.30 -18.45 1.51
CA GLN A 52 -13.39 -17.84 0.75
C GLN A 52 -14.54 -18.83 0.50
N PHE A 53 -14.25 -20.10 0.22
CA PHE A 53 -15.29 -21.12 0.07
C PHE A 53 -16.02 -21.41 1.38
N ARG A 54 -15.32 -21.34 2.52
CA ARG A 54 -15.93 -21.49 3.85
C ARG A 54 -16.79 -20.29 4.23
N TYR A 55 -16.37 -19.08 3.85
CA TYR A 55 -17.06 -17.83 4.19
C TYR A 55 -17.30 -16.96 2.94
N PRO A 56 -18.46 -17.08 2.26
CA PRO A 56 -18.72 -16.36 1.02
C PRO A 56 -18.64 -14.82 1.11
N ILE A 57 -18.88 -14.26 2.30
CA ILE A 57 -18.80 -12.80 2.57
C ILE A 57 -17.35 -12.30 2.76
N PHE A 58 -16.39 -13.20 2.94
CA PHE A 58 -14.97 -12.85 3.11
C PHE A 58 -14.44 -12.00 1.94
N GLY A 59 -14.61 -12.47 0.70
CA GLY A 59 -14.14 -11.75 -0.50
C GLY A 59 -14.68 -10.32 -0.62
N PRO A 60 -16.00 -10.10 -0.48
CA PRO A 60 -16.57 -8.76 -0.40
C PRO A 60 -15.98 -7.86 0.71
N VAL A 61 -15.68 -8.40 1.89
CA VAL A 61 -15.04 -7.63 2.98
C VAL A 61 -13.60 -7.26 2.63
N VAL A 62 -12.81 -8.21 2.12
CA VAL A 62 -11.44 -7.98 1.65
C VAL A 62 -11.40 -6.87 0.59
N ARG A 63 -12.32 -6.92 -0.38
CA ARG A 63 -12.39 -5.90 -1.44
C ARG A 63 -12.64 -4.50 -0.88
N LEU A 64 -13.52 -4.37 0.12
CA LEU A 64 -13.75 -3.10 0.82
C LEU A 64 -12.51 -2.66 1.58
N ALA A 65 -11.87 -3.56 2.33
CA ALA A 65 -10.66 -3.27 3.10
C ALA A 65 -9.51 -2.80 2.22
N LYS A 66 -9.19 -3.54 1.15
CA LYS A 66 -8.16 -3.16 0.16
C LYS A 66 -8.48 -1.83 -0.50
N ARG A 67 -9.74 -1.62 -0.90
CA ARG A 67 -10.14 -0.36 -1.54
C ARG A 67 -10.03 0.83 -0.58
N TRP A 68 -10.38 0.65 0.69
CA TRP A 68 -10.20 1.67 1.72
C TRP A 68 -8.71 2.01 1.94
N LEU A 69 -7.86 1.00 2.14
CA LEU A 69 -6.41 1.19 2.28
C LEU A 69 -5.83 1.98 1.09
N ALA A 70 -6.17 1.55 -0.13
CA ALA A 70 -5.68 2.19 -1.34
C ALA A 70 -6.21 3.62 -1.47
N SER A 71 -7.50 3.86 -1.21
CA SER A 71 -8.10 5.21 -1.26
C SER A 71 -7.51 6.20 -0.25
N HIS A 72 -6.95 5.69 0.85
CA HIS A 72 -6.23 6.49 1.85
C HIS A 72 -4.72 6.57 1.61
N LEU A 73 -4.26 6.11 0.45
CA LEU A 73 -2.88 6.16 -0.05
C LEU A 73 -1.90 5.24 0.72
N PHE A 74 -2.39 4.14 1.29
CA PHE A 74 -1.58 3.17 2.04
C PHE A 74 -1.06 1.99 1.21
N SER A 75 -1.08 2.06 -0.13
CA SER A 75 -0.65 0.92 -0.97
C SER A 75 0.83 0.53 -0.83
N ALA A 76 1.70 1.45 -0.41
CA ALA A 76 3.10 1.16 -0.06
C ALA A 76 3.31 0.77 1.42
N CYS A 77 2.33 1.10 2.27
CA CYS A 77 2.38 0.89 3.71
C CYS A 77 1.96 -0.53 4.10
N LEU A 78 0.96 -1.10 3.40
CA LEU A 78 0.45 -2.42 3.71
C LEU A 78 0.24 -3.25 2.44
N ALA A 79 0.87 -4.42 2.39
CA ALA A 79 0.70 -5.36 1.29
C ALA A 79 -0.76 -5.86 1.20
N GLU A 80 -1.18 -6.20 -0.01
CA GLU A 80 -2.54 -6.72 -0.23
C GLU A 80 -2.79 -8.03 0.52
N GLU A 81 -1.79 -8.90 0.56
CA GLU A 81 -1.80 -10.17 1.29
C GLU A 81 -1.93 -9.95 2.81
N ALA A 82 -1.30 -8.90 3.36
CA ALA A 82 -1.47 -8.54 4.77
C ALA A 82 -2.92 -8.07 5.07
N ALA A 83 -3.53 -7.31 4.16
CA ALA A 83 -4.94 -6.91 4.30
C ALA A 83 -5.88 -8.13 4.26
N GLU A 84 -5.58 -9.15 3.47
CA GLU A 84 -6.31 -10.42 3.44
C GLU A 84 -6.22 -11.16 4.77
N LEU A 85 -5.02 -11.25 5.37
CA LEU A 85 -4.81 -11.88 6.69
C LEU A 85 -5.55 -11.16 7.81
N LEU A 86 -5.52 -9.82 7.82
CA LEU A 86 -6.26 -9.01 8.81
C LEU A 86 -7.77 -9.26 8.73
N VAL A 87 -8.32 -9.37 7.52
CA VAL A 87 -9.74 -9.72 7.35
C VAL A 87 -9.99 -11.17 7.73
N ALA A 88 -9.10 -12.10 7.36
CA ALA A 88 -9.22 -13.53 7.70
C ALA A 88 -9.32 -13.74 9.21
N TYR A 89 -8.51 -13.02 9.99
CA TYR A 89 -8.56 -13.03 11.44
C TYR A 89 -9.97 -12.79 12.00
N LEU A 90 -10.76 -11.89 11.39
CA LEU A 90 -12.12 -11.58 11.84
C LEU A 90 -13.09 -12.76 11.69
N PHE A 91 -12.84 -13.65 10.73
CA PHE A 91 -13.65 -14.84 10.47
C PHE A 91 -13.19 -16.03 11.32
N LEU A 92 -11.89 -16.13 11.57
CA LEU A 92 -11.26 -17.23 12.32
C LEU A 92 -11.37 -17.02 13.84
N LYS A 93 -11.23 -15.78 14.32
CA LYS A 93 -11.33 -15.39 15.73
C LYS A 93 -12.44 -14.34 15.89
N PRO A 94 -13.72 -14.74 15.76
CA PRO A 94 -14.83 -13.79 15.72
C PRO A 94 -15.17 -13.17 17.08
N LEU A 95 -14.76 -13.78 18.20
CA LEU A 95 -15.09 -13.33 19.55
C LEU A 95 -14.60 -11.88 19.81
N PRO A 96 -15.36 -11.09 20.59
CA PRO A 96 -16.59 -11.42 21.32
C PRO A 96 -17.87 -11.40 20.47
N PHE A 97 -17.76 -11.20 19.15
CA PHE A 97 -18.89 -11.16 18.22
C PHE A 97 -19.08 -12.51 17.49
N ASN A 98 -20.04 -12.55 16.56
CA ASN A 98 -20.18 -13.62 15.58
C ASN A 98 -19.33 -13.38 14.34
N VAL A 99 -19.11 -14.42 13.54
CA VAL A 99 -18.48 -14.30 12.21
C VAL A 99 -19.19 -13.22 11.39
N PRO A 100 -18.48 -12.31 10.69
CA PRO A 100 -19.13 -11.27 9.90
C PRO A 100 -20.10 -11.82 8.84
N CYS A 101 -21.38 -11.45 8.96
CA CYS A 101 -22.43 -11.86 8.00
C CYS A 101 -22.73 -10.80 6.93
N SER A 102 -22.10 -9.62 7.01
CA SER A 102 -22.27 -8.56 6.01
C SER A 102 -20.93 -7.88 5.71
N ARG A 103 -20.80 -7.36 4.48
CA ARG A 103 -19.61 -6.62 4.05
C ARG A 103 -19.33 -5.38 4.90
N ILE A 104 -20.39 -4.69 5.35
CA ILE A 104 -20.28 -3.45 6.15
C ILE A 104 -19.85 -3.77 7.58
N THR A 105 -20.42 -4.81 8.19
CA THR A 105 -20.01 -5.28 9.52
C THR A 105 -18.57 -5.77 9.52
N GLY A 106 -18.19 -6.58 8.53
CA GLY A 106 -16.82 -7.05 8.38
C GLY A 106 -15.84 -5.90 8.17
N PHE A 107 -16.20 -4.91 7.35
CA PHE A 107 -15.39 -3.72 7.13
C PHE A 107 -15.25 -2.85 8.39
N LEU A 108 -16.32 -2.62 9.14
CA LEU A 108 -16.24 -1.90 10.42
C LEU A 108 -15.32 -2.62 11.41
N ARG A 109 -15.42 -3.95 11.49
CA ARG A 109 -14.56 -4.76 12.36
C ARG A 109 -13.09 -4.74 11.93
N PHE A 110 -12.82 -4.72 10.62
CA PHE A 110 -11.48 -4.53 10.09
C PHE A 110 -10.88 -3.18 10.52
N LEU A 111 -11.65 -2.09 10.42
CA LEU A 111 -11.20 -0.76 10.87
C LEU A 111 -10.93 -0.73 12.39
N ARG A 112 -11.79 -1.37 13.19
CA ARG A 112 -11.58 -1.49 14.64
C ARG A 112 -10.34 -2.31 14.98
N LEU A 113 -10.14 -3.46 14.32
CA LEU A 113 -8.94 -4.29 14.49
C LEU A 113 -7.65 -3.47 14.26
N LEU A 114 -7.59 -2.72 13.16
CA LEU A 114 -6.45 -1.83 12.88
C LEU A 114 -6.23 -0.76 13.95
N ALA A 115 -7.31 -0.21 14.50
CA ALA A 115 -7.27 0.90 15.44
C ALA A 115 -7.04 0.51 16.91
N GLU A 116 -7.45 -0.70 17.30
CA GLU A 116 -7.58 -1.14 18.69
C GLU A 116 -6.65 -2.30 19.05
N HIS A 117 -6.15 -3.07 18.08
CA HIS A 117 -5.21 -4.15 18.36
C HIS A 117 -3.91 -3.60 18.95
N ASP A 118 -3.41 -4.26 19.98
CA ASP A 118 -2.15 -3.91 20.62
C ASP A 118 -0.97 -4.48 19.83
N TRP A 119 -0.62 -3.76 18.77
CA TRP A 119 0.50 -4.13 17.91
C TRP A 119 1.84 -4.17 18.65
N ALA A 120 1.99 -3.43 19.74
CA ALA A 120 3.26 -3.37 20.48
C ALA A 120 3.50 -4.64 21.29
N PHE A 121 2.45 -5.16 21.93
CA PHE A 121 2.56 -6.24 22.90
C PHE A 121 1.97 -7.57 22.48
N SER A 122 1.32 -7.67 21.31
CA SER A 122 0.74 -8.93 20.85
C SER A 122 0.89 -9.17 19.34
N PRO A 123 1.43 -10.34 18.91
CA PRO A 123 1.40 -10.73 17.51
C PRO A 123 -0.04 -11.05 17.09
N LEU A 124 -0.34 -10.90 15.80
CA LEU A 124 -1.61 -11.33 15.23
C LEU A 124 -1.42 -12.64 14.48
N VAL A 125 -1.87 -13.74 15.10
CA VAL A 125 -1.75 -15.10 14.57
C VAL A 125 -2.99 -15.46 13.76
N VAL A 126 -2.80 -15.81 12.48
CA VAL A 126 -3.85 -16.17 11.54
C VAL A 126 -3.69 -17.63 11.11
N ASP A 127 -4.36 -18.50 11.85
CA ASP A 127 -4.42 -19.93 11.58
C ASP A 127 -5.65 -20.27 10.72
N ILE A 128 -5.48 -20.31 9.41
CA ILE A 128 -6.58 -20.53 8.46
C ILE A 128 -7.08 -21.97 8.50
N ASN A 129 -6.18 -22.94 8.66
CA ASN A 129 -6.49 -24.36 8.60
C ASN A 129 -6.75 -24.98 9.98
N GLY A 130 -6.33 -24.32 11.07
CA GLY A 130 -6.35 -24.90 12.41
C GLY A 130 -5.21 -25.89 12.64
N ASP A 131 -4.09 -25.73 11.93
CA ASP A 131 -2.96 -26.68 11.91
C ASP A 131 -1.72 -26.17 12.66
N LEU A 132 -1.78 -25.00 13.30
CA LEU A 132 -0.72 -24.55 14.21
C LEU A 132 -0.70 -25.37 15.49
N SER A 133 0.45 -25.97 15.80
CA SER A 133 0.70 -26.67 17.05
C SER A 133 1.14 -25.72 18.17
N GLN A 134 1.12 -26.20 19.42
CA GLN A 134 1.65 -25.43 20.57
C GLN A 134 3.14 -25.08 20.40
N ASN A 135 3.91 -25.93 19.71
CA ASN A 135 5.31 -25.63 19.41
C ASN A 135 5.41 -24.47 18.41
N ASP A 136 4.50 -24.39 17.44
CA ASP A 136 4.46 -23.31 16.46
C ASP A 136 4.02 -21.99 17.12
N GLU A 137 3.04 -22.03 18.01
CA GLU A 137 2.63 -20.86 18.81
C GLU A 137 3.78 -20.32 19.65
N LYS A 138 4.52 -21.22 20.33
CA LYS A 138 5.72 -20.83 21.09
C LYS A 138 6.81 -20.23 20.20
N GLU A 139 7.05 -20.82 19.03
CA GLU A 139 8.02 -20.30 18.05
C GLU A 139 7.62 -18.88 17.58
N ILE A 140 6.33 -18.65 17.35
CA ILE A 140 5.80 -17.33 16.98
C ILE A 140 6.05 -16.30 18.10
N ASP A 141 5.76 -16.66 19.35
CA ASP A 141 5.97 -15.77 20.50
C ASP A 141 7.45 -15.46 20.74
N ASP A 142 8.33 -16.45 20.56
CA ASP A 142 9.78 -16.29 20.64
C ASP A 142 10.27 -15.33 19.54
N ASN A 143 9.81 -15.52 18.29
CA ASN A 143 10.14 -14.64 17.16
C ASN A 143 9.63 -13.21 17.37
N PHE A 144 8.42 -13.06 17.89
CA PHE A 144 7.83 -11.76 18.23
C PHE A 144 8.68 -11.04 19.27
N THR A 145 9.00 -11.72 20.38
CA THR A 145 9.80 -11.17 21.48
C THR A 145 11.20 -10.77 21.00
N GLN A 146 11.84 -11.60 20.18
CA GLN A 146 13.14 -11.27 19.59
C GLN A 146 13.06 -10.04 18.69
N SER A 147 12.00 -9.90 17.89
CA SER A 147 11.82 -8.73 17.03
C SER A 147 11.65 -7.42 17.82
N ARG A 148 10.98 -7.49 18.99
CA ARG A 148 10.79 -6.34 19.89
C ARG A 148 12.11 -5.96 20.55
N LYS A 149 12.84 -6.92 21.12
CA LYS A 149 14.16 -6.71 21.72
C LYS A 149 15.16 -6.10 20.73
N ALA A 150 15.24 -6.65 19.51
CA ALA A 150 16.15 -6.16 18.49
C ALA A 150 15.88 -4.70 18.12
N TYR A 151 14.62 -4.26 18.11
CA TYR A 151 14.26 -2.87 17.85
C TYR A 151 14.56 -1.93 19.03
N GLU A 152 14.37 -2.40 20.27
CA GLU A 152 14.71 -1.67 21.49
C GLU A 152 16.22 -1.44 21.62
N GLU A 153 17.03 -2.46 21.32
CA GLU A 153 18.49 -2.39 21.38
C GLU A 153 19.08 -1.46 20.31
N ASN A 154 18.49 -1.44 19.12
CA ASN A 154 18.92 -0.56 18.04
C ASN A 154 17.73 -0.09 17.20
N THR A 155 17.37 1.18 17.35
CA THR A 155 16.27 1.83 16.60
C THR A 155 16.53 1.90 15.09
N GLN A 156 17.75 1.60 14.62
CA GLN A 156 18.07 1.46 13.19
C GLN A 156 17.70 0.09 12.62
N ASN A 157 17.35 -0.89 13.46
CA ASN A 157 16.94 -2.21 12.99
C ASN A 157 15.55 -2.16 12.33
N GLU A 158 15.29 -3.12 11.43
CA GLU A 158 13.99 -3.26 10.76
C GLU A 158 12.87 -3.46 11.80
N SER A 159 11.99 -2.47 11.93
CA SER A 159 10.86 -2.53 12.85
C SER A 159 9.70 -3.28 12.21
N LYS A 160 9.43 -4.49 12.69
CA LYS A 160 8.17 -5.22 12.45
C LYS A 160 7.05 -4.61 13.31
N ALA A 161 6.61 -3.38 13.00
CA ALA A 161 5.63 -2.69 13.84
C ALA A 161 4.31 -3.49 13.90
N MET A 162 3.90 -4.03 12.75
CA MET A 162 2.81 -5.00 12.63
C MET A 162 3.40 -6.41 12.48
N PHE A 163 3.11 -7.32 13.41
CA PHE A 163 3.58 -8.71 13.35
C PHE A 163 2.43 -9.63 12.98
N LEU A 164 2.45 -10.18 11.76
CA LEU A 164 1.44 -11.10 11.24
C LEU A 164 2.05 -12.49 11.09
N ALA A 165 1.53 -13.47 11.82
CA ALA A 165 2.01 -14.84 11.77
C ALA A 165 0.99 -15.77 11.13
N THR A 166 1.48 -16.73 10.35
CA THR A 166 0.69 -17.82 9.74
C THR A 166 1.47 -19.12 9.79
N ALA A 167 0.85 -20.25 9.42
CA ALA A 167 1.54 -21.53 9.31
C ALA A 167 2.73 -21.53 8.33
N TYR A 168 2.70 -20.73 7.27
CA TYR A 168 3.79 -20.63 6.30
C TYR A 168 4.80 -19.51 6.60
N ASP A 169 4.50 -18.63 7.55
CA ASP A 169 5.34 -17.49 7.94
C ASP A 169 5.15 -17.17 9.43
N LYS A 170 5.91 -17.85 10.28
CA LYS A 170 5.87 -17.68 11.74
C LYS A 170 6.65 -16.47 12.24
N ALA A 171 7.54 -15.93 11.41
CA ALA A 171 8.45 -14.84 11.76
C ALA A 171 7.99 -13.48 11.21
N SER A 172 6.83 -13.42 10.53
CA SER A 172 6.27 -12.20 9.95
C SER A 172 7.23 -11.53 8.93
N GLU A 173 7.86 -12.34 8.08
CA GLU A 173 8.83 -11.88 7.08
C GLU A 173 8.22 -11.61 5.70
N ALA A 174 7.08 -12.22 5.38
CA ALA A 174 6.52 -12.18 4.04
C ALA A 174 5.89 -10.82 3.71
N TRP A 175 5.06 -10.30 4.62
CA TRP A 175 4.14 -9.19 4.31
C TRP A 175 4.35 -7.94 5.13
N THR A 176 4.86 -8.07 6.36
CA THR A 176 5.01 -6.94 7.29
C THR A 176 6.41 -6.83 7.90
N ARG A 177 7.42 -7.26 7.13
CA ARG A 177 8.83 -7.25 7.56
C ARG A 177 9.36 -5.84 7.89
N CYS A 178 9.17 -4.90 6.96
CA CYS A 178 9.71 -3.53 7.07
C CYS A 178 8.62 -2.44 7.06
N SER A 179 7.42 -2.78 6.58
CA SER A 179 6.30 -1.86 6.42
C SER A 179 5.02 -2.57 6.86
N PRO A 180 4.16 -1.95 7.69
CA PRO A 180 4.28 -0.59 8.19
C PRO A 180 5.38 -0.45 9.26
N ASN A 181 6.10 0.66 9.24
CA ASN A 181 6.92 1.12 10.36
C ASN A 181 6.04 1.73 11.48
N PRO A 182 6.58 2.06 12.67
CA PRO A 182 5.76 2.55 13.79
C PRO A 182 4.98 3.84 13.48
N LEU A 183 5.54 4.75 12.68
CA LEU A 183 4.88 6.00 12.30
C LEU A 183 3.77 5.76 11.28
N GLU A 184 4.03 4.89 10.30
CA GLU A 184 3.02 4.42 9.33
C GLU A 184 1.87 3.72 10.02
N LEU A 185 2.16 2.81 10.94
CA LEU A 185 1.16 2.08 11.71
C LEU A 185 0.32 3.03 12.57
N LYS A 186 0.96 4.00 13.22
CA LYS A 186 0.25 5.04 13.98
C LYS A 186 -0.68 5.86 13.09
N ARG A 187 -0.22 6.25 11.89
CA ARG A 187 -1.04 6.96 10.89
C ARG A 187 -2.21 6.10 10.42
N LEU A 188 -1.95 4.83 10.06
CA LEU A 188 -2.95 3.86 9.63
C LEU A 188 -4.03 3.65 10.71
N ALA A 189 -3.62 3.42 11.96
CA ALA A 189 -4.52 3.25 13.10
C ALA A 189 -5.37 4.51 13.37
N ALA A 190 -4.81 5.72 13.19
CA ALA A 190 -5.56 6.97 13.33
C ALA A 190 -6.65 7.12 12.25
N TYR A 191 -6.32 6.83 10.99
CA TYR A 191 -7.28 6.80 9.89
C TYR A 191 -8.37 5.75 10.13
N ALA A 192 -7.98 4.55 10.59
CA ALA A 192 -8.91 3.47 10.89
C ALA A 192 -9.86 3.84 12.03
N ARG A 193 -9.36 4.45 13.11
CA ARG A 193 -10.18 4.92 14.25
C ARG A 193 -11.20 5.97 13.82
N SER A 194 -10.76 6.97 13.06
CA SER A 194 -11.64 8.02 12.53
C SER A 194 -12.73 7.42 11.62
N SER A 195 -12.33 6.53 10.70
CA SER A 195 -13.23 5.86 9.77
C SER A 195 -14.22 4.94 10.49
N ALA A 196 -13.79 4.20 11.51
CA ALA A 196 -14.66 3.34 12.32
C ALA A 196 -15.70 4.16 13.08
N SER A 197 -15.30 5.31 13.64
CA SER A 197 -16.22 6.24 14.31
C SER A 197 -17.26 6.81 13.34
N LEU A 198 -16.81 7.27 12.16
CA LEU A 198 -17.70 7.79 11.12
C LEU A 198 -18.67 6.71 10.63
N LEU A 199 -18.17 5.51 10.29
CA LEU A 199 -19.00 4.41 9.84
C LEU A 199 -20.02 3.98 10.90
N THR A 200 -19.62 3.94 12.17
CA THR A 200 -20.54 3.66 13.28
C THR A 200 -21.68 4.70 13.33
N LYS A 201 -21.35 5.99 13.20
CA LYS A 201 -22.37 7.07 13.17
C LYS A 201 -23.31 6.93 11.98
N LEU A 202 -22.78 6.67 10.78
CA LEU A 202 -23.58 6.49 9.57
C LEU A 202 -24.57 5.32 9.70
N ILE A 203 -24.12 4.20 10.28
CA ILE A 203 -24.98 3.03 10.54
C ILE A 203 -26.07 3.36 11.56
N LEU A 204 -25.71 4.00 12.68
CA LEU A 204 -26.67 4.31 13.76
C LEU A 204 -27.74 5.31 13.32
N GLN A 205 -27.36 6.29 12.50
CA GLN A 205 -28.27 7.34 12.02
C GLN A 205 -29.05 6.92 10.77
N ASN A 206 -28.81 5.72 10.24
CA ASN A 206 -29.36 5.24 8.97
C ASN A 206 -29.23 6.27 7.82
N GLN A 207 -28.09 6.96 7.78
CA GLN A 207 -27.81 8.04 6.84
C GLN A 207 -27.66 7.50 5.41
N THR A 208 -28.49 7.99 4.50
CA THR A 208 -28.43 7.66 3.07
C THR A 208 -27.63 8.66 2.25
N ASP A 209 -27.21 9.77 2.85
CA ASP A 209 -26.48 10.84 2.17
C ASP A 209 -25.14 10.34 1.61
N SER A 210 -24.93 10.50 0.31
CA SER A 210 -23.74 9.98 -0.39
C SER A 210 -22.46 10.54 0.20
N ARG A 211 -22.44 11.83 0.56
CA ARG A 211 -21.24 12.55 1.00
C ARG A 211 -20.59 11.90 2.23
N GLY A 212 -21.36 11.45 3.20
CA GLY A 212 -20.83 10.79 4.39
C GLY A 212 -20.14 9.47 4.07
N TRP A 213 -20.75 8.68 3.18
CA TRP A 213 -20.18 7.43 2.69
C TRP A 213 -18.95 7.65 1.80
N GLU A 214 -18.95 8.69 0.97
CA GLU A 214 -17.78 9.08 0.18
C GLU A 214 -16.60 9.47 1.07
N CYS A 215 -16.82 10.20 2.16
CA CYS A 215 -15.77 10.57 3.12
C CYS A 215 -15.02 9.36 3.71
N LEU A 216 -15.65 8.19 3.82
CA LEU A 216 -14.96 6.97 4.26
C LEU A 216 -13.86 6.53 3.28
N LEU A 217 -13.98 6.88 2.00
CA LEU A 217 -13.10 6.47 0.91
C LEU A 217 -12.38 7.67 0.26
N ARG A 218 -12.38 8.84 0.92
CA ARG A 218 -11.63 10.03 0.48
C ARG A 218 -10.53 10.35 1.46
N THR A 219 -9.30 10.40 0.98
CA THR A 219 -8.15 10.81 1.79
C THR A 219 -8.12 12.33 1.97
N PRO A 220 -7.90 12.85 3.19
CA PRO A 220 -7.67 14.28 3.40
C PRO A 220 -6.27 14.66 2.90
N LEU A 221 -6.18 15.20 1.68
CA LEU A 221 -4.91 15.56 1.04
C LEU A 221 -4.14 16.67 1.78
N SER A 222 -4.83 17.49 2.57
CA SER A 222 -4.24 18.52 3.44
C SER A 222 -3.32 17.97 4.54
N LEU A 223 -3.34 16.66 4.81
CA LEU A 223 -2.45 16.03 5.78
C LEU A 223 -1.04 15.82 5.24
N TYR A 224 -0.83 15.85 3.92
CA TYR A 224 0.47 15.71 3.30
C TYR A 224 1.23 17.03 3.25
N ASP A 225 2.55 16.97 3.05
CA ASP A 225 3.39 18.15 2.93
C ASP A 225 3.38 18.69 1.49
N ALA A 226 3.26 17.80 0.51
CA ALA A 226 3.03 18.14 -0.89
C ALA A 226 2.14 17.06 -1.53
N VAL A 227 1.50 17.42 -2.65
CA VAL A 227 0.57 16.55 -3.37
C VAL A 227 0.82 16.65 -4.86
N ILE A 228 0.85 15.51 -5.52
CA ILE A 228 0.92 15.39 -6.98
C ILE A 228 -0.42 14.84 -7.45
N LEU A 229 -1.08 15.57 -8.34
CA LEU A 229 -2.29 15.12 -9.02
C LEU A 229 -1.93 14.61 -10.41
N LEU A 230 -2.56 13.52 -10.80
CA LEU A 230 -2.30 12.77 -12.03
C LEU A 230 -3.44 12.94 -13.01
N HIS A 231 -3.15 12.77 -14.29
CA HIS A 231 -4.17 12.71 -15.33
C HIS A 231 -4.95 11.39 -15.21
N GLY A 232 -6.23 11.49 -14.81
CA GLY A 232 -7.09 10.33 -14.56
C GLY A 232 -7.29 9.43 -15.78
N ASP A 233 -7.32 10.01 -16.98
CA ASP A 233 -7.40 9.30 -18.27
C ASP A 233 -6.11 8.56 -18.65
N ARG A 234 -5.00 8.85 -17.96
CA ARG A 234 -3.69 8.20 -18.12
C ARG A 234 -3.39 7.16 -17.05
N LEU A 235 -4.29 6.96 -16.09
CA LEU A 235 -4.16 5.89 -15.09
C LEU A 235 -4.23 4.51 -15.77
N PRO A 236 -3.62 3.46 -15.16
CA PRO A 236 -3.72 2.10 -15.70
C PRO A 236 -5.17 1.60 -15.80
N TYR A 237 -6.01 2.02 -14.86
CA TYR A 237 -7.42 1.66 -14.78
C TYR A 237 -8.30 2.88 -14.44
N PRO A 238 -8.55 3.79 -15.39
CA PRO A 238 -9.28 5.04 -15.13
C PRO A 238 -10.67 4.81 -14.51
N LYS A 239 -11.35 3.72 -14.91
CA LYS A 239 -12.68 3.34 -14.38
C LYS A 239 -12.69 2.92 -12.90
N ARG A 240 -11.52 2.71 -12.29
CA ARG A 240 -11.39 2.35 -10.86
C ARG A 240 -11.23 3.58 -9.97
N LEU A 241 -10.99 4.76 -10.55
CA LEU A 241 -10.95 6.01 -9.81
C LEU A 241 -12.32 6.26 -9.18
N LEU A 242 -12.37 6.28 -7.84
CA LEU A 242 -13.63 6.47 -7.11
C LEU A 242 -14.10 7.92 -7.24
N PHE A 243 -13.18 8.85 -7.01
CA PHE A 243 -13.44 10.27 -6.98
C PHE A 243 -12.23 11.00 -7.56
N THR A 244 -12.47 12.01 -8.39
CA THR A 244 -11.40 12.90 -8.84
C THR A 244 -10.81 13.63 -7.64
N SER A 245 -9.49 13.63 -7.55
CA SER A 245 -8.76 14.38 -6.54
C SER A 245 -8.64 15.83 -6.96
N GLU A 246 -9.12 16.71 -6.10
CA GLU A 246 -9.05 18.16 -6.25
C GLU A 246 -8.55 18.75 -4.94
N LEU A 247 -7.75 19.81 -5.04
CA LEU A 247 -7.30 20.60 -3.90
C LEU A 247 -8.11 21.89 -3.91
N ASP A 248 -9.08 21.99 -3.00
CA ASP A 248 -9.83 23.23 -2.77
C ASP A 248 -8.86 24.32 -2.31
N GLN A 249 -8.57 25.27 -3.20
CA GLN A 249 -7.59 26.34 -2.98
C GLN A 249 -7.91 27.20 -1.73
N GLY A 250 -9.15 27.14 -1.22
CA GLY A 250 -9.64 27.97 -0.11
C GLY A 250 -9.64 27.36 1.30
N ILE A 251 -9.23 26.10 1.52
CA ILE A 251 -9.36 25.44 2.85
C ILE A 251 -8.07 24.73 3.25
N PHE A 252 -7.01 25.48 3.47
CA PHE A 252 -5.82 24.98 4.18
C PHE A 252 -5.64 25.78 5.46
N LEU A 253 -5.57 25.06 6.59
CA LEU A 253 -5.20 25.63 7.88
C LEU A 253 -3.75 26.13 7.79
N GLY A 254 -3.55 27.40 7.42
CA GLY A 254 -2.24 28.06 7.37
C GLY A 254 -1.85 28.81 6.09
N GLY A 255 -2.72 28.88 5.07
CA GLY A 255 -2.48 29.64 3.82
C GLY A 255 -2.68 28.82 2.54
N GLU A 256 -2.80 29.48 1.38
CA GLU A 256 -2.99 28.83 0.07
C GLU A 256 -1.85 27.83 -0.23
N GLY A 257 -2.18 26.59 -0.57
CA GLY A 257 -1.20 25.63 -1.08
C GLY A 257 -0.52 26.18 -2.33
N ARG A 258 0.81 26.28 -2.34
CA ARG A 258 1.55 26.86 -3.46
C ARG A 258 1.52 25.89 -4.64
N HIS A 259 0.89 26.30 -5.73
CA HIS A 259 0.98 25.60 -7.01
C HIS A 259 2.41 25.72 -7.57
N VAL A 260 3.04 24.57 -7.83
CA VAL A 260 4.47 24.48 -8.23
C VAL A 260 4.62 24.21 -9.73
N ALA A 261 3.83 23.28 -10.27
CA ALA A 261 3.95 22.86 -11.66
C ALA A 261 2.60 22.38 -12.20
N HIS A 262 2.37 22.60 -13.49
CA HIS A 262 1.23 22.10 -14.25
C HIS A 262 1.73 21.37 -15.50
N GLY A 263 1.17 20.20 -15.78
CA GLY A 263 1.56 19.33 -16.88
C GLY A 263 0.39 18.98 -17.79
N ASN A 264 0.65 18.95 -19.10
CA ASN A 264 -0.32 18.49 -20.09
C ASN A 264 -0.30 16.96 -20.21
N ALA A 265 -1.46 16.35 -20.46
CA ALA A 265 -1.57 14.91 -20.69
C ALA A 265 -0.82 14.51 -21.97
N SER A 266 -0.04 13.42 -21.91
CA SER A 266 0.71 12.92 -23.05
C SER A 266 -0.19 12.18 -24.03
N THR A 267 0.05 12.35 -25.33
CA THR A 267 -0.55 11.53 -26.38
C THR A 267 0.26 10.28 -26.69
N CYS A 268 1.45 10.10 -26.09
CA CYS A 268 2.37 9.02 -26.41
C CYS A 268 1.93 7.65 -25.87
N PHE A 269 1.13 7.63 -24.79
CA PHE A 269 0.59 6.38 -24.23
C PHE A 269 -0.87 6.55 -23.83
N HIS A 270 -1.63 5.46 -23.95
CA HIS A 270 -3.02 5.38 -23.51
C HIS A 270 -3.25 4.02 -22.84
N PRO A 271 -4.03 3.93 -21.74
CA PRO A 271 -4.22 2.68 -21.02
C PRO A 271 -4.97 1.61 -21.83
N PHE A 272 -5.70 2.03 -22.87
CA PHE A 272 -6.45 1.15 -23.76
C PHE A 272 -6.05 1.40 -25.21
N LEU A 273 -6.17 0.37 -26.05
CA LEU A 273 -6.13 0.57 -27.49
C LEU A 273 -7.44 1.24 -27.93
N LEU A 274 -7.34 2.34 -28.67
CA LEU A 274 -8.51 3.04 -29.17
C LEU A 274 -9.06 2.34 -30.42
N PRO A 275 -10.35 2.45 -30.73
CA PRO A 275 -10.91 1.93 -31.98
C PRO A 275 -10.21 2.49 -33.23
N SER A 276 -9.70 3.72 -33.15
CA SER A 276 -8.87 4.34 -34.19
C SER A 276 -7.55 3.62 -34.40
N ASP A 277 -6.95 3.06 -33.35
CA ASP A 277 -5.70 2.28 -33.45
C ASP A 277 -5.91 0.96 -34.19
N MET A 278 -7.13 0.43 -34.20
CA MET A 278 -7.47 -0.84 -34.86
C MET A 278 -7.73 -0.68 -36.36
N LYS A 279 -8.09 0.52 -36.82
CA LYS A 279 -8.42 0.75 -38.23
C LYS A 279 -7.14 0.88 -39.07
N GLY A 280 -6.90 -0.08 -39.96
CA GLY A 280 -5.80 -0.04 -40.92
C GLY A 280 -4.42 -0.41 -40.35
N SER A 281 -4.34 -0.73 -39.06
CA SER A 281 -3.09 -1.20 -38.44
C SER A 281 -2.88 -2.70 -38.68
N SER A 282 -1.65 -3.09 -39.00
CA SER A 282 -1.26 -4.50 -39.01
C SER A 282 -1.21 -5.08 -37.60
N LEU A 283 -1.29 -6.41 -37.46
CA LEU A 283 -1.16 -7.08 -36.16
C LEU A 283 0.16 -6.72 -35.45
N GLU A 284 1.25 -6.57 -36.19
CA GLU A 284 2.55 -6.21 -35.63
C GLU A 284 2.56 -4.77 -35.10
N GLN A 285 1.89 -3.84 -35.77
CA GLN A 285 1.71 -2.46 -35.28
C GLN A 285 0.81 -2.40 -34.04
N LEU A 286 -0.17 -3.29 -33.92
CA LEU A 286 -1.00 -3.39 -32.72
C LEU A 286 -0.24 -3.97 -31.53
N LYS A 287 0.62 -4.97 -31.77
CA LYS A 287 1.49 -5.55 -30.73
C LYS A 287 2.47 -4.52 -30.16
N THR A 288 3.03 -3.63 -30.99
CA THR A 288 3.93 -2.57 -30.50
C THR A 288 3.21 -1.50 -29.68
N LYS A 289 1.92 -1.27 -29.95
CA LYS A 289 1.08 -0.36 -29.15
C LYS A 289 0.53 -1.00 -27.87
N LEU A 290 0.40 -2.33 -27.82
CA LEU A 290 -0.12 -3.05 -26.67
C LEU A 290 0.92 -3.15 -25.56
N MET A 291 0.81 -2.29 -24.55
CA MET A 291 1.70 -2.29 -23.39
C MET A 291 1.16 -3.23 -22.29
N VAL A 292 1.37 -4.54 -22.45
CA VAL A 292 0.90 -5.55 -21.47
C VAL A 292 1.59 -5.34 -20.12
N ASN A 293 0.82 -5.29 -19.04
CA ASN A 293 1.31 -5.09 -17.67
C ASN A 293 2.10 -3.77 -17.50
N PHE A 294 1.84 -2.76 -18.33
CA PHE A 294 2.35 -1.42 -18.11
C PHE A 294 1.47 -0.68 -17.11
N ASP A 295 2.11 -0.16 -16.06
CA ASP A 295 1.48 0.62 -15.01
C ASP A 295 2.26 1.94 -14.88
N PRO A 296 1.78 3.04 -15.50
CA PRO A 296 2.47 4.33 -15.45
C PRO A 296 2.65 4.87 -14.02
N LEU A 297 1.74 4.55 -13.09
CA LEU A 297 1.87 4.96 -11.70
C LEU A 297 3.06 4.25 -11.05
N ARG A 298 3.21 2.94 -11.25
CA ARG A 298 4.34 2.18 -10.69
C ARG A 298 5.67 2.60 -11.30
N CYS A 299 5.70 2.89 -12.60
CA CYS A 299 6.90 3.44 -13.26
C CYS A 299 7.28 4.79 -12.64
N PHE A 300 6.32 5.72 -12.57
CA PHE A 300 6.56 7.06 -12.02
C PHE A 300 7.00 7.02 -10.55
N VAL A 301 6.30 6.28 -9.70
CA VAL A 301 6.69 6.08 -8.29
C VAL A 301 8.10 5.51 -8.18
N GLY A 302 8.41 4.48 -8.97
CA GLY A 302 9.74 3.87 -8.96
C GLY A 302 10.86 4.82 -9.39
N ASP A 303 10.60 5.71 -10.34
CA ASP A 303 11.58 6.71 -10.78
C ASP A 303 11.75 7.83 -9.73
N VAL A 304 10.67 8.24 -9.06
CA VAL A 304 10.74 9.20 -7.93
C VAL A 304 11.50 8.58 -6.75
N GLU A 305 11.24 7.32 -6.39
CA GLU A 305 11.98 6.63 -5.33
C GLU A 305 13.47 6.51 -5.66
N LYS A 306 13.83 6.19 -6.91
CA LYS A 306 15.24 6.15 -7.32
C LYS A 306 15.92 7.52 -7.25
N GLY A 307 15.21 8.57 -7.67
CA GLY A 307 15.77 9.93 -7.70
C GLY A 307 15.79 10.63 -6.34
N PHE A 308 14.88 10.28 -5.42
CA PHE A 308 14.58 11.08 -4.22
C PHE A 308 14.33 10.27 -2.93
N SER A 309 14.65 8.97 -2.90
CA SER A 309 14.35 8.02 -1.80
C SER A 309 14.78 8.45 -0.39
N ASN A 310 15.76 9.34 -0.26
CA ASN A 310 16.26 9.80 1.05
C ASN A 310 15.66 11.15 1.49
N ARG A 311 14.72 11.73 0.73
CA ARG A 311 14.15 13.06 0.98
C ARG A 311 12.66 12.99 1.29
N LEU A 312 11.97 12.03 0.70
CA LEU A 312 10.51 12.01 0.61
C LEU A 312 10.02 10.59 0.84
N LYS A 313 8.86 10.51 1.47
CA LYS A 313 8.04 9.31 1.47
C LYS A 313 6.81 9.53 0.61
N LEU A 314 6.58 8.60 -0.31
CA LEU A 314 5.44 8.60 -1.22
C LEU A 314 4.27 7.82 -0.63
N TRP A 315 3.06 8.35 -0.81
CA TRP A 315 1.81 7.74 -0.42
C TRP A 315 0.90 7.73 -1.64
N TYR A 316 0.44 6.57 -2.10
CA TYR A 316 -0.35 6.46 -3.32
C TYR A 316 -1.38 5.34 -3.26
N ASP A 317 -2.33 5.38 -4.19
CA ASP A 317 -3.37 4.38 -4.42
C ASP A 317 -3.01 3.54 -5.66
N SER A 318 -2.51 2.32 -5.45
CA SER A 318 -2.15 1.41 -6.54
C SER A 318 -3.34 0.78 -7.27
N LEU A 319 -4.57 1.00 -6.80
CA LEU A 319 -5.79 0.44 -7.37
C LEU A 319 -6.55 1.41 -8.27
N GLY A 320 -6.00 2.61 -8.50
CA GLY A 320 -6.51 3.57 -9.49
C GLY A 320 -6.78 4.97 -8.95
N GLY A 321 -6.04 5.43 -7.95
CA GLY A 321 -6.14 6.83 -7.51
C GLY A 321 -5.31 7.75 -8.39
N ASP A 322 -5.75 9.00 -8.50
CA ASP A 322 -5.16 10.07 -9.29
C ASP A 322 -4.34 11.05 -8.43
N ALA A 323 -4.02 10.69 -7.19
CA ALA A 323 -3.23 11.52 -6.28
C ALA A 323 -2.10 10.74 -5.62
N ILE A 324 -0.97 11.42 -5.43
CA ILE A 324 0.17 10.96 -4.65
C ILE A 324 0.44 12.01 -3.56
N GLY A 325 0.36 11.59 -2.31
CA GLY A 325 0.76 12.38 -1.16
C GLY A 325 2.25 12.24 -0.88
N LEU A 326 2.87 13.33 -0.45
CA LEU A 326 4.29 13.38 -0.09
C LEU A 326 4.44 13.78 1.37
N THR A 327 5.37 13.14 2.08
CA THR A 327 5.83 13.62 3.40
C THR A 327 7.34 13.71 3.43
N TRP A 328 7.88 14.78 4.02
CA TRP A 328 9.32 14.97 4.16
C TRP A 328 9.90 13.95 5.15
N GLU A 329 11.00 13.28 4.78
CA GLU A 329 11.73 12.41 5.71
C GLU A 329 12.69 13.25 6.56
N ARG A 330 12.53 13.17 7.89
CA ARG A 330 13.43 13.83 8.85
C ARG A 330 14.68 12.98 9.03
N SER A 331 15.84 13.49 8.63
CA SER A 331 17.13 12.85 8.92
C SER A 331 17.99 13.73 9.82
N LYS A 332 18.48 13.18 10.93
CA LYS A 332 19.34 13.88 11.91
C LYS A 332 20.64 14.43 11.30
N LYS A 333 21.09 13.88 10.16
CA LYS A 333 22.31 14.31 9.48
C LYS A 333 22.13 15.65 8.73
N ARG A 334 20.89 16.05 8.46
CA ARG A 334 20.56 17.26 7.67
C ARG A 334 20.44 18.55 8.47
N GLU A 335 20.38 18.48 9.80
CA GLU A 335 20.42 19.69 10.65
C GLU A 335 21.68 20.54 10.37
N ARG A 336 22.76 19.95 9.84
CA ARG A 336 24.02 20.65 9.51
C ARG A 336 24.15 21.15 8.07
N GLU A 337 23.31 20.68 7.13
CA GLU A 337 23.36 21.10 5.71
C GLU A 337 22.19 22.03 5.34
N GLU A 338 21.10 22.01 6.10
CA GLU A 338 19.90 22.82 5.84
C GLU A 338 19.99 24.28 6.33
N GLU A 339 21.06 24.66 7.04
CA GLU A 339 21.33 26.07 7.38
C GLU A 339 21.69 26.93 6.15
N GLU A 340 22.03 26.33 5.00
CA GLU A 340 22.52 27.05 3.80
C GLU A 340 21.55 27.14 2.61
N THR A 341 20.40 26.46 2.59
CA THR A 341 19.52 26.46 1.41
C THR A 341 18.22 27.25 1.60
N ASP A 342 18.25 28.45 1.02
CA ASP A 342 17.12 29.35 0.74
C ASP A 342 15.84 28.58 0.30
N GLY A 343 14.66 29.09 0.66
CA GLY A 343 13.33 28.42 0.55
C GLY A 343 12.88 27.99 -0.86
N LYS A 344 13.76 28.05 -1.87
CA LYS A 344 13.61 27.53 -3.23
C LYS A 344 13.81 26.01 -3.32
N TYR A 345 14.59 25.41 -2.43
CA TYR A 345 14.97 23.99 -2.53
C TYR A 345 13.77 23.02 -2.63
N PRO A 346 12.71 23.11 -1.80
CA PRO A 346 11.57 22.21 -1.90
C PRO A 346 10.76 22.41 -3.20
N VAL A 347 10.72 23.64 -3.70
CA VAL A 347 9.97 24.00 -4.91
C VAL A 347 10.66 23.47 -6.15
N ASP A 348 11.99 23.62 -6.25
CA ASP A 348 12.76 23.11 -7.38
C ASP A 348 12.77 21.58 -7.39
N LEU A 349 12.84 20.95 -6.22
CA LEU A 349 12.67 19.50 -6.09
C LEU A 349 11.31 19.03 -6.63
N LEU A 350 10.21 19.66 -6.19
CA LEU A 350 8.86 19.32 -6.64
C LEU A 350 8.66 19.61 -8.13
N ARG A 351 9.28 20.67 -8.67
CA ARG A 351 9.29 20.97 -10.10
C ARG A 351 9.99 19.86 -10.89
N ASN A 352 11.15 19.38 -10.42
CA ASN A 352 11.87 18.27 -11.05
C ASN A 352 11.04 16.98 -11.04
N ILE A 353 10.28 16.72 -9.98
CA ILE A 353 9.34 15.58 -9.93
C ILE A 353 8.21 15.75 -10.95
N GLY A 354 7.69 16.98 -11.11
CA GLY A 354 6.71 17.30 -12.15
C GLY A 354 7.23 17.02 -13.56
N GLU A 355 8.48 17.43 -13.85
CA GLU A 355 9.13 17.17 -15.14
C GLU A 355 9.43 15.69 -15.38
N LEU A 356 9.83 14.95 -14.33
CA LEU A 356 10.02 13.50 -14.41
C LEU A 356 8.72 12.77 -14.82
N GLY A 357 7.59 13.27 -14.34
CA GLY A 357 6.25 12.74 -14.65
C GLY A 357 5.58 13.39 -15.85
N LYS A 358 6.32 14.08 -16.71
CA LYS A 358 5.77 14.81 -17.87
C LYS A 358 4.85 13.92 -18.70
N GLY A 359 3.62 14.39 -18.91
CA GLY A 359 2.60 13.64 -19.64
C GLY A 359 1.68 12.77 -18.79
N PHE A 360 2.04 12.52 -17.53
CA PHE A 360 1.26 11.76 -16.56
C PHE A 360 0.84 12.61 -15.36
N VAL A 361 1.72 13.50 -14.89
CA VAL A 361 1.44 14.48 -13.85
C VAL A 361 0.59 15.63 -14.41
N ARG A 362 -0.51 15.93 -13.71
CA ARG A 362 -1.41 17.04 -13.99
C ARG A 362 -0.96 18.29 -13.24
N GLU A 363 -0.84 18.21 -11.92
CA GLU A 363 -0.51 19.35 -11.06
C GLU A 363 0.38 18.92 -9.89
N VAL A 364 1.20 19.84 -9.40
CA VAL A 364 2.03 19.64 -8.20
C VAL A 364 1.81 20.81 -7.25
N TYR A 365 1.50 20.49 -5.99
CA TYR A 365 1.24 21.47 -4.93
C TYR A 365 2.17 21.25 -3.75
N LEU A 366 2.72 22.34 -3.22
CA LEU A 366 3.42 22.39 -1.94
C LEU A 366 2.46 22.94 -0.88
N LEU A 367 2.12 22.13 0.12
CA LEU A 367 1.16 22.49 1.17
C LEU A 367 1.87 22.92 2.46
N LYS A 368 2.97 22.26 2.82
CA LYS A 368 3.75 22.55 4.03
C LYS A 368 5.23 22.54 3.68
N ALA A 369 5.90 23.63 4.02
CA ALA A 369 7.36 23.69 3.94
C ALA A 369 7.98 22.62 4.86
N PRO A 370 9.19 22.10 4.55
CA PRO A 370 9.93 21.25 5.46
C PRO A 370 10.08 21.97 6.80
N ARG A 371 9.70 21.30 7.89
CA ARG A 371 9.91 21.86 9.22
C ARG A 371 11.39 21.71 9.57
N LEU A 372 12.14 22.80 9.45
CA LEU A 372 13.42 22.96 10.14
C LEU A 372 13.10 22.87 11.63
N SER A 373 13.59 21.85 12.34
CA SER A 373 13.46 21.84 13.80
C SER A 373 14.43 22.86 14.38
N SER A 374 13.88 23.93 14.94
CA SER A 374 14.55 24.80 15.91
C SER A 374 14.95 24.05 17.17
#